data_AF-A0A819JLJ1-F1
#
_entry.id   AF-A0A819JLJ1-F1
#
_cell.length_a   1.000
_cell.length_b   1.000
_cell.length_c   1.000
_cell.angle_alpha   90.00
_cell.angle_beta   90.00
_cell.angle_gamma   90.00
#
_symmetry.space_group_name_H-M   'P 1'
#
loop_
_entity.id
_entity.type
_entity.pdbx_description
1 polymer ?
#
loop_
_entity_poly.entity_id
_entity_poly.type
_entity_poly.pdbx_seq_one_letter_code
_entity_poly.pdbx_strand_id
1 'polypeptide(L)'
;MSENLIDKVLQLDKQICQSAQETNLNSVKHVYICSTKTNKNPANYFPNATELTIEHCLEKLDDLLVQTLNSIVPVRQLIKLIIKHFHIKFDQFLNVLYLTPHLHTFKSDFFIS
;
A
#
# COMPACT_ATOMS: atom_id res chain seq x y z
N MET A 1 4.37 -36.79 9.79
CA MET A 1 3.21 -35.88 9.92
C MET A 1 3.75 -34.45 9.93
N SER A 2 3.93 -33.84 8.75
CA SER A 2 4.61 -32.55 8.56
C SER A 2 3.76 -31.60 7.70
N GLU A 3 2.47 -31.48 8.02
CA GLU A 3 1.51 -30.64 7.28
C GLU A 3 0.94 -29.53 8.17
N ASN A 4 1.78 -28.82 8.94
CA ASN A 4 1.22 -27.83 9.88
C ASN A 4 2.06 -26.57 10.12
N LEU A 5 3.12 -26.36 9.33
CA LEU A 5 3.95 -25.14 9.38
C LEU A 5 3.81 -24.30 8.12
N ILE A 6 3.72 -24.92 6.94
CA ILE A 6 3.54 -24.21 5.67
C ILE A 6 2.14 -23.58 5.60
N ASP A 7 1.10 -24.29 6.05
CA ASP A 7 -0.26 -23.73 6.12
C ASP A 7 -0.40 -22.61 7.15
N LYS A 8 0.36 -22.65 8.25
CA LYS A 8 0.39 -21.54 9.23
C LYS A 8 1.12 -20.31 8.69
N VAL A 9 2.18 -20.49 7.91
CA VAL A 9 2.91 -19.40 7.26
C VAL A 9 2.06 -18.78 6.15
N LEU A 10 1.34 -19.59 5.36
CA LEU A 10 0.42 -19.12 4.33
C LEU A 10 -0.86 -18.46 4.88
N GLN A 11 -1.28 -18.82 6.09
CA GLN A 11 -2.43 -18.19 6.76
C GLN A 11 -2.09 -16.84 7.41
N LEU A 12 -0.83 -16.58 7.79
CA LEU A 12 -0.42 -15.27 8.30
C LEU A 12 -0.43 -14.18 7.22
N ASP A 13 -0.17 -14.54 5.96
CA ASP A 13 -0.14 -13.60 4.82
C ASP A 13 -1.53 -13.28 4.24
N LYS A 14 -2.60 -13.90 4.74
CA LYS A 14 -3.99 -13.59 4.36
C LYS A 14 -4.72 -12.87 5.49
N GLN A 15 -4.16 -11.77 5.96
CA GLN A 15 -4.93 -10.84 6.77
C GLN A 15 -5.99 -10.21 5.86
N ILE A 16 -7.21 -10.76 5.91
CA ILE A 16 -8.35 -10.26 5.14
C ILE A 16 -8.50 -8.78 5.47
N CYS A 17 -8.40 -7.91 4.47
CA CYS A 17 -8.63 -6.48 4.62
C CYS A 17 -10.02 -6.22 5.21
N GLN A 18 -10.09 -5.94 6.50
CA GLN A 18 -11.32 -5.51 7.17
C GLN A 18 -11.45 -4.01 7.00
N SER A 19 -12.64 -3.53 6.66
CA SER A 19 -12.92 -2.10 6.60
C SER A 19 -12.83 -1.53 8.03
N ALA A 20 -11.76 -0.80 8.33
CA ALA A 20 -11.64 -0.10 9.59
C ALA A 20 -12.72 0.99 9.67
N GLN A 21 -13.65 0.86 10.62
CA GLN A 21 -14.50 1.97 11.08
C GLN A 21 -13.75 2.72 12.18
N GLU A 22 -12.59 3.30 11.86
CA GLU A 22 -11.89 4.17 12.78
C GLU A 22 -12.52 5.56 12.76
N THR A 23 -13.00 6.00 13.92
CA THR A 23 -13.52 7.35 14.12
C THR A 23 -12.42 8.40 14.24
N ASN A 24 -11.18 7.97 14.50
CA ASN A 24 -10.02 8.86 14.66
C ASN A 24 -8.92 8.52 13.66
N LEU A 25 -9.11 8.92 12.40
CA LEU A 25 -8.12 8.74 11.33
C LEU A 25 -6.79 9.49 11.59
N ASN A 26 -6.78 10.45 12.53
CA ASN A 26 -5.58 11.23 12.86
C ASN A 26 -4.57 10.45 13.71
N SER A 27 -4.98 9.39 14.42
CA SER A 27 -4.03 8.54 15.17
C SER A 27 -3.34 7.50 14.30
N VAL A 28 -3.82 7.29 13.07
CA VAL A 28 -3.29 6.27 12.16
C VAL A 28 -1.90 6.64 11.70
N LYS A 29 -0.96 5.73 11.93
CA LYS A 29 0.44 5.85 11.48
C LYS A 29 0.76 4.97 10.28
N HIS A 30 0.09 3.82 10.18
CA HIS A 30 0.28 2.87 9.10
C HIS A 30 -1.03 2.59 8.40
N VAL A 31 -1.04 2.80 7.08
CA VAL A 31 -2.17 2.46 6.21
C VAL A 31 -1.79 1.21 5.41
N TYR A 32 -2.64 0.19 5.49
CA TYR A 32 -2.54 -1.01 4.68
C TYR A 32 -3.70 -1.04 3.70
N ILE A 33 -3.40 -1.00 2.41
CA ILE A 33 -4.37 -1.03 1.32
C ILE A 33 -4.27 -2.38 0.63
N CYS A 34 -5.31 -3.21 0.76
CA CYS A 34 -5.52 -4.33 -0.16
C CYS A 34 -6.95 -4.35 -0.68
N SER A 35 -7.11 -4.46 -1.99
CA SER A 35 -8.42 -4.54 -2.64
C SER A 35 -8.34 -5.33 -3.92
N THR A 36 -9.11 -6.40 -4.00
CA THR A 36 -9.29 -7.16 -5.24
C THR A 36 -10.35 -6.55 -6.17
N LYS A 37 -10.95 -5.40 -5.81
CA LYS A 37 -12.02 -4.75 -6.57
C LYS A 37 -11.86 -3.24 -6.63
N THR A 38 -12.22 -2.66 -7.78
CA THR A 38 -12.32 -1.22 -8.05
C THR A 38 -13.46 -0.60 -7.24
N ASN A 39 -13.27 -0.41 -5.94
CA ASN A 39 -14.31 0.17 -5.10
C ASN A 39 -14.37 1.68 -5.33
N LYS A 40 -15.49 2.15 -5.87
CA LYS A 40 -15.81 3.56 -6.18
C LYS A 40 -16.03 4.45 -4.94
N ASN A 41 -15.55 4.05 -3.77
CA ASN A 41 -15.69 4.85 -2.56
C ASN A 41 -14.53 5.85 -2.45
N PRO A 42 -14.79 7.09 -1.97
CA PRO A 42 -13.70 7.96 -1.56
C PRO A 42 -12.94 7.25 -0.45
N ALA A 43 -11.66 6.97 -0.70
CA ALA A 43 -10.81 6.38 0.32
C ALA A 43 -10.75 7.33 1.52
N ASN A 44 -10.75 6.77 2.72
CA ASN A 44 -10.50 7.53 3.94
C ASN A 44 -9.15 8.24 3.81
N TYR A 45 -9.07 9.51 4.20
CA TYR A 45 -7.83 10.27 4.21
C TYR A 45 -7.17 10.18 5.59
N PHE A 46 -5.90 9.80 5.63
CA PHE A 46 -5.12 9.58 6.84
C PHE A 46 -3.98 10.62 6.92
N PRO A 47 -4.24 11.81 7.49
CA PRO A 47 -3.32 12.95 7.42
C PRO A 47 -2.00 12.75 8.16
N ASN A 48 -1.95 11.84 9.13
CA ASN A 48 -0.76 11.60 9.98
C ASN A 48 -0.06 10.27 9.70
N ALA A 49 -0.50 9.55 8.66
CA ALA A 49 0.10 8.29 8.27
C ALA A 49 1.49 8.52 7.66
N THR A 50 2.47 7.80 8.18
CA THR A 50 3.87 7.86 7.74
C THR A 50 4.32 6.55 7.10
N GLU A 51 3.56 5.47 7.28
CA GLU A 51 3.82 4.19 6.66
C GLU A 51 2.66 3.80 5.75
N LEU A 52 2.99 3.29 4.56
CA LEU A 52 2.03 2.82 3.58
C LEU A 52 2.43 1.44 3.06
N THR A 53 1.50 0.50 3.10
CA THR A 53 1.64 -0.79 2.42
C THR A 53 0.51 -0.95 1.42
N ILE A 54 0.86 -1.32 0.19
CA ILE A 54 -0.10 -1.59 -0.89
C ILE A 54 0.10 -3.04 -1.33
N GLU A 55 -0.98 -3.81 -1.33
CA GLU A 55 -0.97 -5.21 -1.70
C GLU A 55 -2.14 -5.52 -2.64
N HIS A 56 -1.85 -6.09 -3.82
CA HIS A 56 -2.84 -6.66 -4.73
C HIS A 56 -4.01 -5.73 -5.13
N CYS A 57 -3.78 -4.41 -5.22
CA CYS A 57 -4.87 -3.43 -5.13
C CYS A 57 -5.32 -2.74 -6.44
N LEU A 58 -4.56 -2.83 -7.52
CA LEU A 58 -4.84 -2.07 -8.75
C LEU A 58 -4.45 -2.97 -9.95
N GLU A 59 -5.42 -3.52 -10.68
CA GLU A 59 -5.13 -4.36 -11.87
C GLU A 59 -4.37 -3.56 -12.96
N LYS A 60 -4.46 -2.24 -12.91
CA LYS A 60 -3.56 -1.29 -13.58
C LYS A 60 -3.31 -0.13 -12.62
N LEU A 61 -2.04 0.13 -12.30
CA LEU A 61 -1.66 1.42 -11.76
C LEU A 61 -1.96 2.46 -12.84
N ASP A 62 -2.97 3.30 -12.64
CA ASP A 62 -3.20 4.43 -13.51
C ASP A 62 -1.93 5.31 -13.54
N ASP A 63 -1.71 6.05 -14.62
CA ASP A 63 -0.62 7.04 -14.72
C ASP A 63 -0.69 8.13 -13.62
N LEU A 64 -1.75 8.10 -12.82
CA LEU A 64 -2.05 8.97 -11.70
C LEU A 64 -1.78 8.33 -10.33
N LEU A 65 -0.99 7.25 -10.22
CA LEU A 65 -0.71 6.58 -8.94
C LEU A 65 -0.46 7.56 -7.80
N VAL A 66 0.44 8.52 -8.00
CA VAL A 66 0.82 9.43 -6.93
C VAL A 66 -0.37 10.28 -6.47
N GLN A 67 -1.24 10.70 -7.39
CA GLN A 67 -2.47 11.42 -7.03
C GLN A 67 -3.41 10.52 -6.24
N THR A 68 -3.54 9.26 -6.64
CA THR A 68 -4.33 8.26 -5.93
C THR A 68 -3.78 7.96 -4.55
N LEU A 69 -2.46 7.89 -4.37
CA LEU A 69 -1.87 7.72 -3.04
C LEU A 69 -2.04 8.98 -2.21
N ASN A 70 -1.87 10.16 -2.82
CA ASN A 70 -1.95 11.43 -2.13
C ASN A 70 -3.37 11.80 -1.68
N SER A 71 -4.40 11.18 -2.27
CA SER A 71 -5.79 11.28 -1.79
C SER A 71 -6.07 10.39 -0.57
N ILE A 72 -5.16 9.47 -0.23
CA ILE A 72 -5.28 8.55 0.91
C ILE A 72 -4.33 8.96 2.04
N VAL A 73 -3.07 9.25 1.70
CA VAL A 73 -2.01 9.63 2.65
C VAL A 73 -1.15 10.74 2.07
N PRO A 74 -0.58 11.66 2.88
CA PRO A 74 0.35 12.67 2.36
C PRO A 74 1.66 12.00 1.92
N VAL A 75 1.85 11.79 0.62
CA VAL A 75 2.98 11.00 0.10
C VAL A 75 4.34 11.58 0.53
N ARG A 76 4.43 12.90 0.66
CA ARG A 76 5.67 13.60 1.06
C ARG A 76 6.18 13.22 2.45
N GLN A 77 5.32 12.80 3.36
CA GLN A 77 5.70 12.47 4.75
C GLN A 77 5.95 10.98 4.98
N LEU A 78 5.82 10.16 3.93
CA LEU A 78 6.04 8.73 4.04
C LEU A 78 7.51 8.45 4.36
N ILE A 79 7.71 7.74 5.47
CA ILE A 79 9.02 7.22 5.88
C ILE A 79 9.20 5.78 5.40
N LYS A 80 8.09 5.07 5.17
CA LYS A 80 8.09 3.68 4.74
C LYS A 80 7.00 3.41 3.72
N LEU A 81 7.40 2.79 2.62
CA LEU A 81 6.53 2.39 1.53
C LEU A 81 6.84 0.93 1.17
N ILE A 82 5.81 0.09 1.24
CA ILE A 82 5.86 -1.30 0.83
C ILE A 82 4.87 -1.51 -0.30
N ILE A 83 5.33 -2.01 -1.44
CA ILE A 83 4.46 -2.37 -2.55
C ILE A 83 4.66 -3.85 -2.86
N LYS A 84 3.61 -4.65 -2.69
CA LYS A 84 3.67 -6.09 -2.92
C LYS A 84 2.82 -6.48 -4.13
N HIS A 85 3.31 -7.47 -4.88
CA HIS A 85 2.58 -8.13 -5.96
C HIS A 85 2.05 -7.14 -7.01
N PHE A 86 2.95 -6.33 -7.58
CA PHE A 86 2.56 -5.23 -8.46
C PHE A 86 3.44 -5.10 -9.71
N HIS A 87 2.82 -4.79 -10.86
CA HIS A 87 3.51 -4.35 -12.08
C HIS A 87 3.51 -2.81 -12.14
N ILE A 88 4.56 -2.18 -11.64
CA ILE A 88 4.74 -0.73 -11.72
C ILE A 88 5.68 -0.43 -12.88
N LYS A 89 5.31 0.50 -13.77
CA LYS A 89 6.24 1.01 -14.79
C LYS A 89 7.38 1.76 -14.11
N PHE A 90 8.59 1.64 -14.63
CA PHE A 90 9.78 2.22 -14.01
C PHE A 90 9.69 3.75 -13.80
N ASP A 91 9.09 4.48 -14.73
CA ASP A 91 8.86 5.92 -14.63
C ASP A 91 7.91 6.31 -13.48
N GLN A 92 6.82 5.54 -13.31
CA GLN A 92 5.90 5.73 -12.18
C GLN A 92 6.59 5.44 -10.85
N PHE A 93 7.45 4.43 -10.80
CA PHE A 93 8.25 4.14 -9.61
C PHE A 93 9.19 5.30 -9.27
N LEU A 94 9.91 5.85 -10.26
CA LEU A 94 10.75 7.03 -10.05
C LEU A 94 9.96 8.24 -9.57
N ASN A 95 8.77 8.48 -10.11
CA ASN A 95 7.90 9.57 -9.67
C ASN A 95 7.47 9.42 -8.21
N VAL A 96 7.18 8.20 -7.75
CA VAL A 96 6.89 7.95 -6.33
C VAL A 96 8.09 8.29 -5.46
N LEU A 97 9.27 7.76 -5.80
CA LEU A 97 10.49 8.02 -5.03
C LEU A 97 10.82 9.51 -4.96
N TYR A 98 10.70 10.22 -6.08
CA TYR A 98 10.93 11.66 -6.16
C TYR A 98 9.98 12.45 -5.24
N LEU A 99 8.74 11.99 -5.09
CA LEU A 99 7.70 12.66 -4.31
C LEU A 99 7.64 12.22 -2.84
N THR A 100 8.46 11.24 -2.44
CA THR A 100 8.63 10.76 -1.06
C THR A 100 10.04 11.10 -0.54
N PRO A 101 10.38 12.38 -0.31
CA PRO A 101 11.75 12.80 0.05
C PRO A 101 12.22 12.28 1.42
N HIS A 102 11.29 11.88 2.29
CA HIS A 102 11.58 11.38 3.63
C HIS A 102 11.58 9.85 3.71
N LEU A 103 11.56 9.16 2.56
CA LEU A 103 11.47 7.72 2.52
C LEU A 103 12.78 7.08 3.00
N HIS A 104 12.73 6.39 4.13
CA HIS A 104 13.86 5.64 4.70
C HIS A 104 13.80 4.17 4.31
N THR A 105 12.60 3.63 4.14
CA THR A 105 12.38 2.23 3.81
C THR A 105 11.50 2.11 2.58
N PHE A 106 12.06 1.54 1.53
CA PHE A 106 11.31 1.11 0.36
C PHE A 106 11.47 -0.40 0.22
N LYS A 107 10.36 -1.14 0.21
CA LYS A 107 10.37 -2.57 -0.11
C LYS A 107 9.42 -2.82 -1.25
N SER A 108 9.88 -3.62 -2.21
CA SER A 108 8.98 -4.06 -3.26
C SER A 108 9.27 -5.45 -3.80
N ASP A 109 8.17 -6.12 -4.14
CA ASP A 109 8.12 -7.37 -4.88
C ASP A 109 7.58 -7.06 -6.30
N PHE A 110 8.39 -6.44 -7.17
CA PHE A 110 8.03 -6.17 -8.57
C PHE A 110 8.72 -7.11 -9.55
N PHE A 111 8.06 -7.35 -10.69
CA PHE A 111 8.73 -7.72 -11.94
C PHE A 111 8.90 -6.45 -12.78
N ILE A 112 10.14 -6.05 -13.08
CA ILE A 112 10.41 -4.95 -14.01
C ILE A 112 10.20 -5.49 -15.43
N SER A 113 9.19 -4.98 -16.12
CA SER A 113 8.89 -5.27 -17.53
C SER A 113 9.30 -4.12 -18.44
#